data_AF-A0AAV3SDT1-F1
#
_entry.id   AF-A0AAV3SDT1-F1
#
_cell.length_a   1.000
_cell.length_b   1.000
_cell.length_c   1.000
_cell.angle_alpha   90.00
_cell.angle_beta   90.00
_cell.angle_gamma   90.00
#
_symmetry.space_group_name_H-M   'P 1'
#
loop_
_entity.id
_entity.type
_entity.pdbx_description
1 polymer ?
#
loop_
_entity_poly.entity_id
_entity_poly.type
_entity_poly.pdbx_seq_one_letter_code
_entity_poly.pdbx_strand_id
1 'polypeptide(L)'
;MAGHDRAEGVLLGLACGDALGRPVEFRSPAQIDAKYGELSEMIGNGTHSKPAGTVTDDTDQALCIAQSLAERGQFDPEDIAQRFVAWYNNGPFDVGLMTADALRRIGKDISWNVAGQEVWEERPEGSNAGNGSVMRCAPIALAFAGDWDTLQQMSRDSSRITHADPRCTHGCAALNLTIAALLDGDEQPLDSALEALSADCTGESPRCPRADSRRDRSE
;
A
#
# COMPACT_ATOMS: atom_id res chain seq x y z
N MET A 1 21.95 9.73 -14.20
CA MET A 1 20.80 10.59 -14.54
C MET A 1 19.51 9.77 -14.70
N ALA A 2 19.50 8.62 -15.38
CA ALA A 2 18.30 7.77 -15.51
C ALA A 2 17.67 7.29 -14.19
N GLY A 3 18.47 7.02 -13.14
CA GLY A 3 17.94 6.55 -11.85
C GLY A 3 17.18 7.61 -11.04
N HIS A 4 17.57 8.89 -11.14
CA HIS A 4 16.89 9.99 -10.43
C HIS A 4 15.52 10.28 -11.04
N ASP A 5 15.46 10.30 -12.38
CA ASP A 5 14.23 10.52 -13.17
C ASP A 5 13.17 9.44 -12.89
N ARG A 6 13.60 8.17 -12.80
CA ARG A 6 12.69 7.07 -12.44
C ARG A 6 12.19 7.16 -11.00
N ALA A 7 13.05 7.52 -10.04
CA ALA A 7 12.64 7.65 -8.64
C ALA A 7 11.61 8.77 -8.43
N GLU A 8 11.81 9.92 -9.07
CA GLU A 8 10.82 11.01 -9.09
C GLU A 8 9.52 10.56 -9.78
N GLY A 9 9.64 9.84 -10.90
CA GLY A 9 8.52 9.28 -11.64
C GLY A 9 7.65 8.33 -10.82
N VAL A 10 8.21 7.58 -9.85
CA VAL A 10 7.43 6.70 -8.97
C VAL A 10 6.48 7.51 -8.08
N LEU A 11 6.97 8.56 -7.40
CA LEU A 11 6.14 9.35 -6.49
C LEU A 11 5.17 10.27 -7.27
N LEU A 12 5.64 10.89 -8.36
CA LEU A 12 4.79 11.71 -9.21
C LEU A 12 3.73 10.86 -9.92
N GLY A 13 4.07 9.65 -10.37
CA GLY A 13 3.15 8.71 -10.98
C GLY A 13 2.04 8.28 -10.02
N LEU A 14 2.39 8.00 -8.75
CA LEU A 14 1.42 7.73 -7.68
C LEU A 14 0.45 8.91 -7.53
N ALA A 15 0.97 10.12 -7.34
CA ALA A 15 0.13 11.31 -7.13
C ALA A 15 -0.74 11.66 -8.33
N CYS A 16 -0.20 11.53 -9.55
CA CYS A 16 -0.96 11.75 -10.78
C CYS A 16 -2.06 10.71 -10.97
N GLY A 17 -1.77 9.43 -10.69
CA GLY A 17 -2.75 8.35 -10.78
C GLY A 17 -3.89 8.50 -9.78
N ASP A 18 -3.56 8.82 -8.53
CA ASP A 18 -4.51 9.18 -7.48
C ASP A 18 -5.42 10.33 -7.95
N ALA A 19 -4.83 11.48 -8.29
CA ALA A 19 -5.60 12.67 -8.66
C ALA A 19 -6.48 12.47 -9.91
N LEU A 20 -6.03 11.66 -10.89
CA LEU A 20 -6.77 11.31 -12.09
C LEU A 20 -7.93 10.34 -11.80
N GLY A 21 -7.72 9.37 -10.90
CA GLY A 21 -8.70 8.35 -10.53
C GLY A 21 -9.79 8.84 -9.57
N ARG A 22 -9.44 9.75 -8.64
CA ARG A 22 -10.34 10.26 -7.58
C ARG A 22 -11.75 10.68 -8.07
N PRO A 23 -11.93 11.43 -9.19
CA PRO A 23 -13.26 11.89 -9.60
C PRO A 23 -14.21 10.76 -10.02
N VAL A 24 -13.67 9.58 -10.35
CA VAL A 24 -14.40 8.42 -10.86
C VAL A 24 -14.36 7.22 -9.90
N GLU A 25 -13.90 7.43 -8.68
CA GLU A 25 -14.00 6.43 -7.62
C GLU A 25 -15.45 5.95 -7.45
N PHE A 26 -15.63 4.64 -7.25
CA PHE A 26 -16.94 3.95 -7.18
C PHE A 26 -17.78 4.01 -8.47
N ARG A 27 -17.21 4.40 -9.61
CA ARG A 27 -17.86 4.30 -10.92
C ARG A 27 -17.42 3.03 -11.63
N SER A 28 -18.38 2.39 -12.31
CA SER A 28 -18.05 1.29 -13.20
C SER A 28 -17.41 1.80 -14.49
N PRO A 29 -16.61 0.97 -15.21
CA PRO A 29 -16.06 1.35 -16.50
C PRO A 29 -17.12 1.85 -17.49
N ALA A 30 -18.30 1.23 -17.53
CA ALA A 30 -19.41 1.66 -18.38
C ALA A 30 -19.97 3.05 -18.00
N GLN A 31 -19.96 3.41 -16.71
CA GLN A 31 -20.38 4.74 -16.26
C GLN A 31 -19.34 5.81 -16.60
N ILE A 32 -18.06 5.46 -16.54
CA ILE A 32 -16.95 6.34 -16.93
C ILE A 32 -17.03 6.59 -18.44
N ASP A 33 -17.12 5.52 -19.24
CA ASP A 33 -17.24 5.59 -20.70
C ASP A 33 -18.47 6.39 -21.15
N ALA A 34 -19.64 6.13 -20.57
CA ALA A 34 -20.86 6.86 -20.93
C ALA A 34 -20.79 8.37 -20.63
N LYS A 35 -19.98 8.79 -19.64
CA LYS A 35 -19.89 10.19 -19.23
C LYS A 35 -18.71 10.93 -19.87
N TYR A 36 -17.56 10.27 -20.01
CA TYR A 36 -16.31 10.89 -20.41
C TYR A 36 -15.74 10.27 -21.71
N GLY A 37 -16.20 9.09 -22.11
CA GLY A 37 -15.50 8.24 -23.08
C GLY A 37 -14.17 7.78 -22.47
N GLU A 38 -13.11 8.51 -22.80
CA GLU A 38 -11.80 8.34 -22.20
C GLU A 38 -11.51 9.48 -21.21
N LEU A 39 -11.19 9.14 -19.97
CA LEU A 39 -10.75 10.11 -18.98
C LEU A 39 -9.23 10.25 -19.01
N SER A 40 -8.73 11.28 -19.69
CA SER A 40 -7.29 11.56 -19.83
C SER A 40 -6.84 12.87 -19.15
N GLU A 41 -7.78 13.65 -18.60
CA GLU A 41 -7.51 14.96 -18.00
C GLU A 41 -7.82 14.95 -16.50
N MET A 42 -7.05 15.73 -15.73
CA MET A 42 -7.32 15.93 -14.30
C MET A 42 -8.59 16.78 -14.11
N ILE A 43 -9.72 16.14 -13.87
CA ILE A 43 -11.00 16.82 -13.65
C ILE A 43 -11.28 17.07 -12.16
N GLY A 44 -11.97 18.16 -11.88
CA GLY A 44 -12.49 18.44 -10.54
C GLY A 44 -13.80 17.70 -10.25
N ASN A 45 -14.32 17.94 -9.04
CA ASN A 45 -15.56 17.38 -8.51
C ASN A 45 -15.52 15.84 -8.44
N GLY A 46 -16.61 15.17 -8.81
CA GLY A 46 -16.74 13.71 -8.71
C GLY A 46 -17.12 13.26 -7.31
N THR A 47 -16.60 12.11 -6.89
CA THR A 47 -16.93 11.43 -5.63
C THR A 47 -16.78 12.34 -4.41
N HIS A 48 -15.68 13.08 -4.34
CA HIS A 48 -15.31 13.88 -3.17
C HIS A 48 -15.51 15.39 -3.31
N SER A 49 -16.07 15.86 -4.43
CA SER A 49 -16.29 17.29 -4.70
C SER A 49 -15.05 18.19 -4.52
N LYS A 50 -13.85 17.68 -4.89
CA LYS A 50 -12.57 18.40 -4.78
C LYS A 50 -12.12 19.05 -6.09
N PRO A 51 -11.29 20.12 -6.04
CA PRO A 51 -10.68 20.69 -7.25
C PRO A 51 -9.90 19.68 -8.09
N ALA A 52 -9.68 20.02 -9.37
CA ALA A 52 -8.79 19.26 -10.25
C ALA A 52 -7.38 19.15 -9.64
N GLY A 53 -6.73 17.98 -9.81
CA GLY A 53 -5.38 17.74 -9.29
C GLY A 53 -5.28 17.52 -7.77
N THR A 54 -6.40 17.51 -7.04
CA THR A 54 -6.39 17.16 -5.61
C THR A 54 -6.20 15.65 -5.45
N VAL A 55 -5.15 15.28 -4.71
CA VAL A 55 -4.81 13.91 -4.28
C VAL A 55 -5.66 13.45 -3.07
N THR A 56 -5.68 12.15 -2.79
CA THR A 56 -6.43 11.49 -1.69
C THR A 56 -5.50 10.91 -0.62
N ASP A 57 -6.04 10.01 0.20
CA ASP A 57 -5.32 9.31 1.24
C ASP A 57 -4.21 8.39 0.72
N ASP A 58 -4.23 8.00 -0.56
CA ASP A 58 -3.15 7.27 -1.24
C ASP A 58 -1.84 8.07 -1.17
N THR A 59 -1.86 9.30 -1.71
CA THR A 59 -0.68 10.17 -1.72
C THR A 59 -0.34 10.71 -0.35
N ASP A 60 -1.33 11.12 0.44
CA ASP A 60 -1.07 11.68 1.78
C ASP A 60 -0.34 10.68 2.69
N GLN A 61 -0.75 9.40 2.66
CA GLN A 61 -0.10 8.37 3.45
C GLN A 61 1.25 7.95 2.86
N ALA A 62 1.41 7.96 1.52
CA ALA A 62 2.72 7.79 0.91
C ALA A 62 3.70 8.89 1.38
N LEU A 63 3.25 10.15 1.46
CA LEU A 63 4.05 11.27 1.95
C LEU A 63 4.44 11.11 3.43
N CYS A 64 3.55 10.58 4.28
CA CYS A 64 3.90 10.27 5.67
C CYS A 64 5.08 9.28 5.76
N ILE A 65 5.07 8.24 4.93
CA ILE A 65 6.16 7.25 4.86
C ILE A 65 7.44 7.92 4.33
N ALA A 66 7.34 8.66 3.22
CA ALA A 66 8.49 9.33 2.61
C ALA A 66 9.17 10.33 3.56
N GLN A 67 8.38 11.13 4.28
CA GLN A 67 8.88 12.08 5.28
C GLN A 67 9.58 11.35 6.44
N SER A 68 9.01 10.26 6.94
CA SER A 68 9.65 9.46 7.98
C SER A 68 11.01 8.92 7.50
N LEU A 69 11.07 8.30 6.33
CA LEU A 69 12.33 7.78 5.77
C LEU A 69 13.38 8.88 5.60
N ALA A 70 12.97 10.04 5.08
CA ALA A 70 13.87 11.18 4.85
C ALA A 70 14.38 11.81 6.16
N GLU A 71 13.53 11.96 7.17
CA GLU A 71 13.89 12.60 8.44
C GLU A 71 14.60 11.65 9.41
N ARG A 72 14.23 10.37 9.42
CA ARG A 72 14.78 9.35 10.33
C ARG A 72 16.03 8.68 9.75
N GLY A 73 16.20 8.68 8.42
CA GLY A 73 17.31 8.02 7.73
C GLY A 73 17.26 6.49 7.78
N GLN A 74 16.14 5.92 8.26
CA GLN A 74 15.90 4.48 8.39
C GLN A 74 14.38 4.22 8.43
N PHE A 75 13.98 2.96 8.29
CA PHE A 75 12.59 2.56 8.51
C PHE A 75 12.27 2.58 10.01
N ASP A 76 11.33 3.44 10.41
CA ASP A 76 10.85 3.58 11.78
C ASP A 76 9.31 3.42 11.79
N PRO A 77 8.79 2.21 12.01
CA PRO A 77 7.35 1.93 11.87
C PRO A 77 6.51 2.63 12.94
N GLU A 78 7.09 2.94 14.10
CA GLU A 78 6.43 3.72 15.14
C GLU A 78 6.27 5.18 14.68
N ASP A 79 7.34 5.81 14.17
CA ASP A 79 7.27 7.17 13.62
C ASP A 79 6.25 7.27 12.46
N ILE A 80 6.26 6.30 11.54
CA ILE A 80 5.27 6.22 10.44
C ILE A 80 3.84 6.11 11.00
N ALA A 81 3.61 5.24 11.98
CA ALA A 81 2.31 5.06 12.60
C ALA A 81 1.81 6.34 13.27
N GLN A 82 2.68 7.07 13.99
CA GLN A 82 2.34 8.34 14.61
C GLN A 82 2.03 9.43 13.58
N ARG A 83 2.75 9.47 12.44
CA ARG A 83 2.43 10.37 11.32
C ARG A 83 1.07 10.07 10.72
N PHE A 84 0.71 8.79 10.55
CA PHE A 84 -0.64 8.45 10.11
C PHE A 84 -1.71 8.87 11.11
N VAL A 85 -1.49 8.69 12.42
CA VAL A 85 -2.43 9.16 13.45
C VAL A 85 -2.58 10.68 13.40
N ALA A 86 -1.48 11.41 13.26
CA ALA A 86 -1.51 12.87 13.11
C ALA A 86 -2.27 13.31 11.85
N TRP A 87 -2.01 12.68 10.70
CA TRP A 87 -2.75 12.89 9.46
C TRP A 87 -4.24 12.62 9.63
N TYR A 88 -4.61 11.47 10.21
CA TYR A 88 -6.00 11.10 10.46
C TYR A 88 -6.72 12.10 11.39
N ASN A 89 -6.04 12.58 12.43
CA ASN A 89 -6.59 13.57 13.35
C ASN A 89 -6.78 14.96 12.72
N ASN A 90 -6.07 15.27 11.63
CA ASN A 90 -6.28 16.49 10.85
C ASN A 90 -7.55 16.44 9.97
N GLY A 91 -8.29 15.34 9.99
CA GLY A 91 -9.58 15.21 9.31
C GLY A 91 -9.43 15.12 7.80
N PRO A 92 -8.77 14.07 7.27
CA PRO A 92 -8.72 13.85 5.84
C PRO A 92 -10.14 13.67 5.31
N PHE A 93 -10.37 14.14 4.08
CA PHE A 93 -11.70 14.04 3.48
C PHE A 93 -12.02 12.63 2.99
N ASP A 94 -11.01 11.78 2.86
CA ASP A 94 -11.12 10.38 2.48
C ASP A 94 -10.21 9.54 3.38
N VAL A 95 -10.68 8.35 3.74
CA VAL A 95 -9.91 7.35 4.50
C VAL A 95 -10.64 6.00 4.48
N GLY A 96 -9.93 4.95 4.08
CA GLY A 96 -10.44 3.58 4.16
C GLY A 96 -10.80 3.14 5.59
N LEU A 97 -11.87 2.35 5.73
CA LEU A 97 -12.38 1.91 7.05
C LEU A 97 -11.36 1.13 7.88
N MET A 98 -10.59 0.23 7.24
CA MET A 98 -9.54 -0.54 7.93
C MET A 98 -8.42 0.38 8.44
N THR A 99 -7.98 1.31 7.60
CA THR A 99 -7.02 2.36 7.97
C THR A 99 -7.54 3.14 9.17
N ALA A 100 -8.75 3.70 9.10
CA ALA A 100 -9.34 4.48 10.17
C ALA A 100 -9.41 3.71 11.50
N ASP A 101 -9.82 2.43 11.48
CA ASP A 101 -9.92 1.63 12.70
C ASP A 101 -8.55 1.31 13.30
N ALA A 102 -7.56 0.98 12.48
CA ALA A 102 -6.20 0.75 12.97
C ALA A 102 -5.62 2.03 13.58
N LEU A 103 -5.76 3.18 12.92
CA LEU A 103 -5.27 4.46 13.43
C LEU A 103 -5.96 4.91 14.71
N ARG A 104 -7.26 4.61 14.90
CA ARG A 104 -7.97 4.83 16.17
C ARG A 104 -7.42 4.00 17.31
N ARG A 105 -6.94 2.77 17.04
CA ARG A 105 -6.31 1.92 18.06
C ARG A 105 -4.92 2.45 18.41
N ILE A 106 -4.13 2.82 17.39
CA ILE A 106 -2.80 3.39 17.60
C ILE A 106 -2.88 4.70 18.39
N GLY A 107 -3.85 5.56 18.07
CA GLY A 107 -4.13 6.78 18.85
C GLY A 107 -4.64 6.54 20.28
N LYS A 108 -4.90 5.28 20.67
CA LYS A 108 -5.20 4.83 22.04
C LYS A 108 -4.07 3.97 22.61
N ASP A 109 -2.84 4.21 22.17
CA ASP A 109 -1.61 3.58 22.63
C ASP A 109 -1.49 2.06 22.34
N ILE A 110 -2.26 1.54 21.38
CA ILE A 110 -2.03 0.18 20.86
C ILE A 110 -0.85 0.21 19.89
N SER A 111 0.15 -0.63 20.12
CA SER A 111 1.36 -0.69 19.30
C SER A 111 1.06 -0.88 17.81
N TRP A 112 1.86 -0.25 16.94
CA TRP A 112 1.70 -0.31 15.48
C TRP A 112 1.63 -1.73 14.92
N ASN A 113 2.33 -2.69 15.54
CA ASN A 113 2.39 -4.09 15.12
C ASN A 113 1.22 -4.95 15.64
N VAL A 114 0.33 -4.37 16.45
CA VAL A 114 -0.85 -5.03 17.03
C VAL A 114 -2.13 -4.46 16.43
N ALA A 115 -2.23 -3.14 16.26
CA ALA A 115 -3.46 -2.48 15.84
C ALA A 115 -4.04 -3.03 14.52
N GLY A 116 -3.23 -3.13 13.47
CA GLY A 116 -3.67 -3.70 12.19
C GLY A 116 -4.00 -5.19 12.25
N GLN A 117 -3.37 -5.94 13.16
CA GLN A 117 -3.64 -7.36 13.40
C GLN A 117 -5.01 -7.56 14.04
N GLU A 118 -5.31 -6.84 15.11
CA GLU A 118 -6.61 -6.97 15.79
C GLU A 118 -7.76 -6.51 14.88
N VAL A 119 -7.59 -5.43 14.11
CA VAL A 119 -8.59 -5.00 13.12
C VAL A 119 -8.83 -6.09 12.09
N TRP A 120 -7.77 -6.75 11.61
CA TRP A 120 -7.90 -7.86 10.67
C TRP A 120 -8.68 -9.04 11.27
N GLU A 121 -8.33 -9.47 12.47
CA GLU A 121 -8.93 -10.64 13.14
C GLU A 121 -10.40 -10.44 13.55
N GLU A 122 -10.81 -9.20 13.83
CA GLU A 122 -12.18 -8.88 14.20
C GLU A 122 -13.13 -8.70 13.00
N ARG A 123 -12.59 -8.54 11.79
CA ARG A 123 -13.37 -8.32 10.58
C ARG A 123 -13.81 -9.65 9.95
N PRO A 124 -15.04 -9.75 9.42
CA PRO A 124 -15.46 -10.91 8.65
C PRO A 124 -14.53 -11.17 7.46
N GLU A 125 -14.27 -12.44 7.16
CA GLU A 125 -13.48 -12.84 5.98
C GLU A 125 -14.08 -12.23 4.70
N GLY A 126 -13.21 -11.72 3.83
CA GLY A 126 -13.59 -11.03 2.59
C GLY A 126 -13.87 -9.53 2.75
N SER A 127 -13.81 -8.99 3.98
CA SER A 127 -13.92 -7.54 4.24
C SER A 127 -12.62 -6.92 4.77
N ASN A 128 -11.53 -7.67 4.71
CA ASN A 128 -10.31 -7.44 5.46
C ASN A 128 -9.03 -7.39 4.60
N ALA A 129 -9.16 -7.51 3.28
CA ALA A 129 -8.06 -7.45 2.31
C ALA A 129 -8.18 -6.25 1.35
N GLY A 130 -8.33 -5.06 1.92
CA GLY A 130 -8.33 -3.80 1.16
C GLY A 130 -6.94 -3.43 0.61
N ASN A 131 -6.90 -2.47 -0.31
CA ASN A 131 -5.68 -1.94 -0.93
C ASN A 131 -4.95 -0.87 -0.09
N GLY A 132 -5.48 -0.51 1.09
CA GLY A 132 -5.08 0.69 1.84
C GLY A 132 -3.61 0.71 2.30
N SER A 133 -2.94 -0.44 2.36
CA SER A 133 -1.49 -0.49 2.57
C SER A 133 -0.67 -0.48 1.28
N VAL A 134 -1.17 -1.08 0.21
CA VAL A 134 -0.49 -1.20 -1.09
C VAL A 134 -0.41 0.16 -1.79
N MET A 135 -1.51 0.93 -1.76
CA MET A 135 -1.59 2.22 -2.45
C MET A 135 -0.54 3.25 -2.01
N ARG A 136 0.00 3.09 -0.80
CA ARG A 136 0.96 4.01 -0.18
C ARG A 136 2.39 3.47 -0.08
N CYS A 137 2.67 2.24 -0.52
CA CYS A 137 3.91 1.54 -0.14
C CYS A 137 5.17 1.96 -0.93
N ALA A 138 5.01 2.64 -2.07
CA ALA A 138 6.08 2.98 -3.00
C ALA A 138 7.33 3.68 -2.42
N PRO A 139 7.23 4.59 -1.41
CA PRO A 139 8.42 5.20 -0.81
C PRO A 139 9.40 4.18 -0.19
N ILE A 140 8.89 3.03 0.26
CA ILE A 140 9.72 1.94 0.81
C ILE A 140 10.59 1.33 -0.30
N ALA A 141 10.07 1.16 -1.52
CA ALA A 141 10.86 0.71 -2.66
C ALA A 141 12.01 1.67 -2.97
N LEU A 142 11.76 2.98 -2.93
CA LEU A 142 12.80 3.98 -3.18
C LEU A 142 13.93 3.96 -2.15
N ALA A 143 13.59 3.69 -0.88
CA ALA A 143 14.59 3.66 0.19
C ALA A 143 15.43 2.37 0.22
N PHE A 144 14.88 1.24 -0.24
CA PHE A 144 15.50 -0.08 -0.10
C PHE A 144 15.65 -0.86 -1.41
N ALA A 145 15.60 -0.20 -2.58
CA ALA A 145 15.67 -0.86 -3.90
C ALA A 145 16.86 -1.82 -4.06
N GLY A 146 18.02 -1.49 -3.45
CA GLY A 146 19.24 -2.29 -3.55
C GLY A 146 19.35 -3.47 -2.56
N ASP A 147 18.37 -3.68 -1.69
CA ASP A 147 18.36 -4.76 -0.70
C ASP A 147 16.97 -5.38 -0.63
N TRP A 148 16.76 -6.43 -1.44
CA TRP A 148 15.45 -7.06 -1.64
C TRP A 148 14.94 -7.77 -0.38
N ASP A 149 15.81 -8.34 0.45
CA ASP A 149 15.41 -9.01 1.69
C ASP A 149 14.88 -7.98 2.70
N THR A 150 15.63 -6.88 2.89
CA THR A 150 15.17 -5.76 3.72
C THR A 150 13.90 -5.15 3.15
N LEU A 151 13.83 -4.94 1.82
CA LEU A 151 12.67 -4.37 1.15
C LEU A 151 11.40 -5.19 1.39
N GLN A 152 11.49 -6.51 1.28
CA GLN A 152 10.38 -7.42 1.56
C GLN A 152 9.89 -7.27 3.00
N GLN A 153 10.81 -7.30 3.97
CA GLN A 153 10.46 -7.19 5.39
C GLN A 153 9.81 -5.84 5.71
N MET A 154 10.41 -4.72 5.27
CA MET A 154 9.88 -3.37 5.54
C MET A 154 8.53 -3.14 4.83
N SER A 155 8.32 -3.71 3.65
CA SER A 155 7.04 -3.66 2.94
C SER A 155 5.93 -4.37 3.73
N ARG A 156 6.24 -5.57 4.27
CA ARG A 156 5.29 -6.33 5.09
C ARG A 156 4.99 -5.60 6.41
N ASP A 157 6.00 -5.02 7.06
CA ASP A 157 5.82 -4.30 8.32
C ASP A 157 5.08 -2.98 8.16
N SER A 158 5.36 -2.21 7.10
CA SER A 158 4.60 -1.00 6.75
C SER A 158 3.11 -1.31 6.48
N SER A 159 2.84 -2.44 5.84
CA SER A 159 1.46 -2.92 5.66
C SER A 159 0.79 -3.24 6.99
N ARG A 160 1.47 -4.01 7.86
CA ARG A 160 0.95 -4.47 9.16
C ARG A 160 0.48 -3.35 10.08
N ILE A 161 0.98 -2.12 9.93
CA ILE A 161 0.50 -0.94 10.67
C ILE A 161 -1.03 -0.81 10.58
N THR A 162 -1.62 -1.11 9.43
CA THR A 162 -3.08 -0.97 9.21
C THR A 162 -3.75 -2.20 8.59
N HIS A 163 -3.01 -2.98 7.81
CA HIS A 163 -3.49 -4.14 7.06
C HIS A 163 -2.53 -5.31 7.29
N ALA A 164 -2.82 -6.11 8.32
CA ALA A 164 -2.00 -7.28 8.68
C ALA A 164 -2.34 -8.55 7.89
N ASP A 165 -3.44 -8.53 7.12
CA ASP A 165 -3.82 -9.65 6.25
C ASP A 165 -2.64 -10.08 5.36
N PRO A 166 -2.32 -11.39 5.27
CA PRO A 166 -1.25 -11.91 4.44
C PRO A 166 -1.34 -11.42 3.00
N ARG A 167 -2.53 -11.31 2.39
CA ARG A 167 -2.70 -10.82 1.02
C ARG A 167 -2.21 -9.38 0.86
N CYS A 168 -2.53 -8.52 1.82
CA CYS A 168 -2.09 -7.12 1.83
C CYS A 168 -0.57 -7.01 2.01
N THR A 169 -0.01 -7.74 2.98
CA THR A 169 1.44 -7.71 3.26
C THR A 169 2.28 -8.27 2.09
N HIS A 170 1.81 -9.36 1.45
CA HIS A 170 2.44 -9.90 0.24
C HIS A 170 2.27 -8.96 -0.95
N GLY A 171 1.10 -8.35 -1.12
CA GLY A 171 0.86 -7.37 -2.18
C GLY A 171 1.79 -6.16 -2.08
N CYS A 172 2.04 -5.66 -0.86
CA CYS A 172 2.99 -4.57 -0.64
C CYS A 172 4.41 -4.96 -1.02
N ALA A 173 4.86 -6.16 -0.61
CA ALA A 173 6.17 -6.67 -0.97
C ALA A 173 6.31 -6.87 -2.48
N ALA A 174 5.31 -7.45 -3.14
CA ALA A 174 5.30 -7.67 -4.58
C ALA A 174 5.39 -6.37 -5.37
N LEU A 175 4.57 -5.38 -5.03
CA LEU A 175 4.60 -4.08 -5.70
C LEU A 175 5.95 -3.37 -5.49
N ASN A 176 6.47 -3.38 -4.26
CA ASN A 176 7.73 -2.70 -3.97
C ASN A 176 8.94 -3.36 -4.63
N LEU A 177 9.00 -4.69 -4.68
CA LEU A 177 10.03 -5.41 -5.43
C LEU A 177 9.92 -5.14 -6.93
N THR A 178 8.69 -5.08 -7.46
CA THR A 178 8.46 -4.72 -8.87
C THR A 178 8.99 -3.32 -9.17
N ILE A 179 8.73 -2.35 -8.27
CA ILE A 179 9.27 -0.99 -8.39
C ILE A 179 10.80 -1.01 -8.31
N ALA A 180 11.40 -1.75 -7.37
CA ALA A 180 12.85 -1.87 -7.26
C ALA A 180 13.49 -2.43 -8.55
N ALA A 181 12.93 -3.51 -9.10
CA ALA A 181 13.38 -4.09 -10.37
C ALA A 181 13.25 -3.09 -11.54
N LEU A 182 12.14 -2.34 -11.61
CA LEU A 182 11.95 -1.27 -12.60
C LEU A 182 13.02 -0.17 -12.48
N LEU A 183 13.38 0.22 -11.25
CA LEU A 183 14.41 1.23 -11.01
C LEU A 183 15.77 0.75 -11.55
N ASP A 184 16.09 -0.53 -11.35
CA ASP A 184 17.31 -1.17 -11.85
C ASP A 184 17.29 -1.48 -13.36
N GLY A 185 16.14 -1.30 -14.02
CA GLY A 185 15.99 -1.48 -15.46
C GLY A 185 15.75 -2.91 -15.89
N ASP A 186 15.18 -3.73 -15.01
CA ASP A 186 14.66 -5.05 -15.35
C ASP A 186 13.58 -4.95 -16.44
N GLU A 187 13.61 -5.87 -17.40
CA GLU A 187 12.63 -5.96 -18.50
C GLU A 187 11.35 -6.72 -18.10
N GLN A 188 11.42 -7.54 -17.06
CA GLN A 188 10.32 -8.36 -16.51
C GLN A 188 10.19 -8.17 -14.98
N PRO A 189 10.01 -6.92 -14.52
CA PRO A 189 10.12 -6.57 -13.10
C PRO A 189 9.12 -7.29 -12.19
N LEU A 190 7.91 -7.57 -12.69
CA LEU A 190 6.89 -8.29 -11.93
C LEU A 190 7.26 -9.77 -11.78
N ASP A 191 7.78 -10.40 -12.84
CA ASP A 191 8.17 -11.81 -12.79
C ASP A 191 9.34 -12.00 -11.83
N SER A 192 10.37 -11.15 -11.94
CA SER A 192 11.50 -11.11 -10.99
C SER A 192 11.05 -10.94 -9.54
N ALA A 193 10.10 -10.03 -9.29
CA ALA A 193 9.53 -9.82 -7.95
C ALA A 193 8.79 -11.05 -7.42
N LEU A 194 7.99 -11.72 -8.25
CA LEU A 194 7.26 -12.93 -7.87
C LEU A 194 8.18 -14.12 -7.63
N GLU A 195 9.24 -14.27 -8.43
CA GLU A 195 10.27 -15.30 -8.22
C GLU A 195 10.96 -15.13 -6.87
N ALA A 196 11.39 -13.90 -6.53
CA ALA A 196 12.01 -13.61 -5.23
C ALA A 196 11.08 -13.93 -4.05
N LEU A 197 9.81 -13.55 -4.13
CA LEU A 197 8.80 -13.86 -3.11
C LEU A 197 8.54 -15.37 -2.97
N SER A 198 8.64 -16.12 -4.06
CA SER A 198 8.43 -17.56 -4.05
C SER A 198 9.59 -18.31 -3.40
N ALA A 199 10.82 -17.81 -3.56
CA ALA A 199 12.00 -18.38 -2.92
C ALA A 199 11.92 -18.26 -1.38
N ASP A 200 11.44 -17.12 -0.88
CA ASP A 200 11.14 -16.86 0.54
C ASP A 200 10.19 -17.91 1.15
N CYS A 201 9.21 -18.40 0.38
CA CYS A 201 8.25 -19.41 0.82
C CYS A 201 8.83 -20.85 0.91
N THR A 202 9.98 -21.10 0.28
CA THR A 202 10.66 -22.41 0.32
C THR A 202 11.69 -22.53 1.43
N GLY A 203 12.09 -21.41 2.05
CA GLY A 203 12.78 -21.39 3.34
C GLY A 203 11.81 -21.69 4.47
N GLU A 204 12.22 -22.50 5.45
CA GLU A 204 11.42 -22.85 6.63
C GLU A 204 11.10 -21.61 7.49
N SER A 205 10.12 -20.80 7.09
CA SER A 205 9.55 -19.73 7.89
C SER A 205 8.23 -20.22 8.52
N PRO A 206 8.09 -20.22 9.86
CA PRO A 206 6.93 -20.80 10.56
C PRO A 206 5.64 -19.98 10.43
N ARG A 207 5.56 -19.01 9.50
CA ARG A 207 4.45 -18.06 9.37
C ARG A 207 3.68 -18.15 8.05
N CYS A 208 3.98 -19.10 7.18
CA CYS A 208 3.14 -19.35 6.02
C CYS A 208 1.91 -20.18 6.44
N PRO A 209 0.66 -19.70 6.26
CA PRO A 209 -0.51 -20.52 6.51
C PRO A 209 -0.48 -21.70 5.55
N ARG A 210 -0.25 -22.91 6.07
CA ARG A 210 -0.39 -24.13 5.26
C ARG A 210 -1.83 -24.17 4.74
N ALA A 211 -1.98 -24.26 3.41
CA ALA A 211 -3.27 -24.58 2.81
C ALA A 211 -3.78 -25.89 3.45
N ASP A 212 -4.90 -25.80 4.19
CA ASP A 212 -5.48 -26.93 4.88
C ASP A 212 -5.98 -27.95 3.84
N SER A 213 -5.21 -29.01 3.64
CA SER A 213 -5.59 -30.16 2.84
C SER A 213 -6.64 -30.97 3.59
N ARG A 214 -7.88 -30.50 3.58
CA ARG A 214 -9.04 -31.26 4.07
C ARG A 214 -10.18 -31.23 3.07
N ARG A 215 -10.05 -32.04 2.02
CA ARG A 215 -11.17 -32.75 1.39
C ARG A 215 -10.69 -34.10 0.89
N ASP A 216 -10.59 -35.05 1.81
CA ASP A 216 -10.88 -36.43 1.47
C ASP A 216 -11.42 -37.17 2.69
N ARG A 217 -12.75 -37.31 2.73
CA ARG A 217 -13.45 -38.44 3.35
C ARG A 217 -14.77 -38.61 2.60
N SER A 218 -14.71 -39.46 1.58
CA SER A 218 -15.79 -40.35 1.22
C SER A 218 -16.14 -41.26 2.40
N GLU A 219 -17.40 -41.25 2.83
CA GLU A 219 -18.24 -42.40 3.21
C GLU A 219 -19.71 -41.94 3.31
#